data_AF-A0A8S3J3I7-F1
#
_entry.id   AF-A0A8S3J3I7-F1
#
_cell.length_a   1.000
_cell.length_b   1.000
_cell.length_c   1.000
_cell.angle_alpha   90.00
_cell.angle_beta   90.00
_cell.angle_gamma   90.00
#
_symmetry.space_group_name_H-M   'P 1'
#
loop_
_entity.id
_entity.type
_entity.pdbx_description
1 polymer ?
#
loop_
_entity_poly.entity_id
_entity_poly.type
_entity_poly.pdbx_seq_one_letter_code
_entity_poly.pdbx_strand_id
1 'polypeptide(L)'
;MEVLEYALDGRNGQLLWSYDKSHHEVFALNCQRDIDGDHIPDCVTGGRGGTFEAISGKTGSLIWTFDNDVRIATMNFYTPLYLNKDFDNDGLNDLVTIHGGDPIRKPHDTVRLAGEVLLVSAKTGKLLNVSIVPDKMESYYSPQLLQRSAEEEYILVGTGGETHGGGLYALDVKCFSIQCSSPVLEEE
;
A
#
# COMPACT_ATOMS: atom_id res chain seq x y z
N MET A 1 12.28 20.00 0.47
CA MET A 1 12.06 19.80 -0.97
C MET A 1 10.57 19.64 -1.13
N GLU A 2 9.91 20.45 -1.95
CA GLU A 2 8.47 20.29 -2.18
C GLU A 2 8.30 19.21 -3.25
N VAL A 3 7.56 18.16 -2.93
CA VAL A 3 7.18 17.13 -3.89
C VAL A 3 5.86 17.57 -4.50
N LEU A 4 5.80 17.54 -5.83
CA LEU A 4 4.65 17.99 -6.60
C LEU A 4 4.00 16.79 -7.27
N GLU A 5 2.71 16.65 -7.04
CA GLU A 5 1.85 15.73 -7.76
C GLU A 5 1.02 16.51 -8.78
N TYR A 6 0.87 15.96 -9.98
CA TYR A 6 0.12 16.58 -11.07
C TYR A 6 -0.85 15.59 -11.68
N ALA A 7 -2.07 16.04 -11.96
CA ALA A 7 -2.96 15.35 -12.88
C ALA A 7 -3.04 16.11 -14.20
N LEU A 8 -2.93 15.37 -15.30
CA LEU A 8 -3.02 15.90 -16.65
C LEU A 8 -4.16 15.19 -17.39
N ASP A 9 -4.88 15.90 -18.25
CA ASP A 9 -5.83 15.29 -19.17
C ASP A 9 -5.05 14.46 -20.20
N GLY A 10 -5.24 13.15 -20.19
CA GLY A 10 -4.53 12.23 -21.07
C GLY A 10 -4.79 12.43 -22.58
N ARG A 11 -5.80 13.22 -22.97
CA ARG A 11 -6.13 13.50 -24.38
C ARG A 11 -5.33 14.67 -24.94
N ASN A 12 -5.04 15.68 -24.12
CA ASN A 12 -4.46 16.95 -24.59
C ASN A 12 -3.31 17.49 -23.71
N GLY A 13 -2.97 16.82 -22.61
CA GLY A 13 -1.90 17.20 -21.70
C GLY A 13 -2.18 18.44 -20.84
N GLN A 14 -3.41 18.94 -20.80
CA GLN A 14 -3.76 20.09 -19.97
C GLN A 14 -3.72 19.71 -18.49
N LEU A 15 -3.19 20.62 -17.67
CA LEU A 15 -3.19 20.49 -16.22
C LEU A 15 -4.64 20.49 -15.70
N LEU A 16 -5.00 19.43 -14.98
CA LEU A 16 -6.28 19.33 -14.25
C LEU A 16 -6.13 19.91 -12.85
N TRP A 17 -5.11 19.46 -12.12
CA TRP A 17 -4.76 19.97 -10.79
C TRP A 17 -3.31 19.65 -10.44
N SER A 18 -2.80 20.35 -9.42
CA SER A 18 -1.50 20.10 -8.80
C SER A 18 -1.62 20.11 -7.28
N TYR A 19 -0.87 19.24 -6.62
CA TYR A 19 -0.78 19.14 -5.17
C TYR A 19 0.69 19.22 -4.74
N ASP A 20 0.99 20.06 -3.75
CA ASP A 20 2.36 20.46 -3.36
C ASP A 20 2.70 20.18 -1.90
N LYS A 21 1.88 19.37 -1.23
CA LYS A 21 1.99 19.12 0.22
C LYS A 21 2.34 17.69 0.58
N SER A 22 2.64 16.84 -0.40
CA SER A 22 3.04 15.46 -0.15
C SER A 22 4.31 15.44 0.69
N HIS A 23 4.34 14.54 1.67
CA HIS A 23 5.42 14.51 2.66
C HIS A 23 6.78 14.14 2.03
N HIS A 24 6.79 13.21 1.08
CA HIS A 24 7.97 12.70 0.39
C HIS A 24 7.61 12.23 -1.02
N GLU A 25 8.58 11.72 -1.80
CA GLU A 25 8.30 11.30 -3.18
C GLU A 25 7.27 10.16 -3.24
N VAL A 26 6.19 10.42 -3.97
CA VAL A 26 5.20 9.42 -4.38
C VAL A 26 5.73 8.67 -5.61
N PHE A 27 5.69 7.34 -5.56
CA PHE A 27 6.09 6.48 -6.69
C PHE A 27 5.09 5.35 -6.97
N ALA A 28 4.04 5.25 -6.16
CA ALA A 28 3.00 4.24 -6.22
C ALA A 28 1.63 4.92 -6.19
N LEU A 29 0.67 4.42 -6.97
CA LEU A 29 -0.61 5.09 -7.18
C LEU A 29 -1.70 4.08 -7.57
N ASN A 30 -2.91 4.23 -7.01
CA ASN A 30 -4.10 3.51 -7.45
C ASN A 30 -5.32 4.45 -7.44
N CYS A 31 -5.95 4.67 -8.61
CA CYS A 31 -7.03 5.66 -8.79
C CYS A 31 -8.37 5.04 -9.22
N GLN A 32 -8.82 3.99 -8.52
CA GLN A 32 -9.93 3.12 -8.99
C GLN A 32 -11.25 3.26 -8.23
N ARG A 33 -11.31 4.04 -7.15
CA ARG A 33 -12.53 4.17 -6.33
C ARG A 33 -12.80 5.63 -6.03
N ASP A 34 -14.07 5.97 -6.02
CA ASP A 34 -14.57 7.23 -5.46
C ASP A 34 -14.60 7.08 -3.92
N ILE A 35 -13.74 7.82 -3.24
CA ILE A 35 -13.56 7.77 -1.79
C ILE A 35 -14.38 8.88 -1.12
N ASP A 36 -14.42 10.07 -1.73
CA ASP A 36 -15.11 11.25 -1.18
C ASP A 36 -16.60 11.36 -1.55
N GLY A 37 -17.07 10.51 -2.47
CA GLY A 37 -18.47 10.39 -2.87
C GLY A 37 -18.90 11.38 -3.95
N ASP A 38 -17.96 12.01 -4.65
CA ASP A 38 -18.24 13.02 -5.67
C ASP A 38 -18.47 12.49 -7.09
N HIS A 39 -18.45 11.16 -7.24
CA HIS A 39 -18.61 10.37 -8.47
C HIS A 39 -17.42 10.42 -9.44
N ILE A 40 -16.26 10.94 -9.02
CA ILE A 40 -14.99 10.83 -9.75
C ILE A 40 -14.07 9.87 -8.99
N PRO A 41 -13.35 8.95 -9.67
CA PRO A 41 -12.37 8.10 -9.00
C PRO A 41 -11.25 8.92 -8.36
N ASP A 42 -11.01 8.67 -7.08
CA ASP A 42 -9.92 9.22 -6.28
C ASP A 42 -8.72 8.29 -6.28
N CYS A 43 -7.58 8.83 -5.85
CA CYS A 43 -6.31 8.15 -5.85
C CYS A 43 -5.80 7.89 -4.43
N VAL A 44 -5.28 6.69 -4.21
CA VAL A 44 -4.44 6.39 -3.04
C VAL A 44 -2.99 6.28 -3.50
N THR A 45 -2.12 7.05 -2.87
CA THR A 45 -0.71 7.17 -3.18
C THR A 45 0.14 6.38 -2.19
N GLY A 46 1.25 5.84 -2.66
CA GLY A 46 2.30 5.23 -1.84
C GLY A 46 3.65 5.80 -2.24
N GLY A 47 4.53 6.01 -1.26
CA GLY A 47 5.78 6.67 -1.50
C GLY A 47 6.82 6.44 -0.44
N ARG A 48 7.89 7.25 -0.52
CA ARG A 48 9.03 7.16 0.39
C ARG A 48 8.69 7.71 1.77
N GLY A 49 9.42 7.29 2.79
CA GLY A 49 9.38 7.90 4.13
C GLY A 49 7.96 8.02 4.70
N GLY A 50 7.21 6.93 4.67
CA GLY A 50 5.86 6.87 5.23
C GLY A 50 4.80 7.65 4.46
N THR A 51 5.06 8.05 3.20
CA THR A 51 4.08 8.73 2.36
C THR A 51 2.99 7.75 1.93
N PHE A 52 1.79 7.89 2.50
CA PHE A 52 0.60 7.10 2.17
C PHE A 52 -0.65 7.94 2.38
N GLU A 53 -1.30 8.32 1.30
CA GLU A 53 -2.31 9.38 1.29
C GLU A 53 -3.45 9.03 0.33
N ALA A 54 -4.65 9.55 0.56
CA ALA A 54 -5.69 9.60 -0.46
C ALA A 54 -5.95 11.04 -0.90
N ILE A 55 -6.08 11.23 -2.20
CA ILE A 55 -6.31 12.52 -2.85
C ILE A 55 -7.51 12.44 -3.79
N SER A 56 -8.29 13.51 -3.82
CA SER A 56 -9.45 13.64 -4.69
C SER A 56 -9.01 13.67 -6.16
N GLY A 57 -9.50 12.74 -6.98
CA GLY A 57 -9.12 12.67 -8.39
C GLY A 57 -9.65 13.84 -9.21
N LYS A 58 -10.72 14.50 -8.72
CA LYS A 58 -11.29 15.69 -9.33
C LYS A 58 -10.52 16.96 -9.03
N THR A 59 -10.01 17.11 -7.81
CA THR A 59 -9.48 18.40 -7.33
C THR A 59 -8.01 18.38 -6.90
N GLY A 60 -7.43 17.20 -6.69
CA GLY A 60 -6.11 17.03 -6.07
C GLY A 60 -6.09 17.34 -4.58
N SER A 61 -7.24 17.55 -3.94
CA SER A 61 -7.32 17.85 -2.51
C SER A 61 -7.06 16.58 -1.68
N LEU A 62 -6.32 16.71 -0.58
CA LEU A 62 -6.13 15.63 0.39
C LEU A 62 -7.48 15.20 1.00
N ILE A 63 -7.76 13.90 0.97
CA ILE A 63 -8.90 13.25 1.63
C ILE A 63 -8.46 12.76 3.01
N TRP A 64 -7.39 11.96 3.07
CA TRP A 64 -6.77 11.49 4.31
C TRP A 64 -5.26 11.26 4.12
N THR A 65 -4.52 11.26 5.23
CA THR A 65 -3.11 10.84 5.31
C THR A 65 -2.96 9.77 6.38
N PHE A 66 -2.09 8.80 6.12
CA PHE A 66 -1.79 7.74 7.08
C PHE A 66 -1.07 8.31 8.31
N ASP A 67 -1.40 7.76 9.48
CA ASP A 67 -0.75 8.11 10.74
C ASP A 67 0.62 7.41 10.85
N ASN A 68 1.69 8.15 10.62
CA ASN A 68 3.04 7.60 10.70
C ASN A 68 3.49 7.27 12.13
N ASP A 69 2.80 7.71 13.18
CA ASP A 69 3.15 7.35 14.56
C ASP A 69 2.80 5.89 14.88
N VAL A 70 1.91 5.26 14.10
CA VAL A 70 1.59 3.85 14.28
C VAL A 70 2.58 2.90 13.58
N ARG A 71 3.51 3.41 12.75
CA ARG A 71 4.47 2.59 12.00
C ARG A 71 5.86 3.20 11.92
N ILE A 72 6.79 2.47 11.30
CA ILE A 72 8.14 2.96 11.08
C ILE A 72 8.09 4.01 9.97
N ALA A 73 8.10 5.28 10.35
CA ALA A 73 7.94 6.42 9.44
C ALA A 73 9.01 6.51 8.33
N THR A 74 10.14 5.82 8.46
CA THR A 74 11.19 5.84 7.42
C THR A 74 10.95 4.82 6.32
N MET A 75 10.14 3.78 6.55
CA MET A 75 9.85 2.77 5.55
C MET A 75 8.89 3.28 4.47
N ASN A 76 8.94 2.68 3.29
CA ASN A 76 8.14 3.14 2.15
C ASN A 76 6.82 2.38 2.05
N PHE A 77 5.83 3.02 1.42
CA PHE A 77 4.60 2.37 1.00
C PHE A 77 4.64 2.08 -0.50
N TYR A 78 4.29 0.85 -0.89
CA TYR A 78 4.18 0.46 -2.31
C TYR A 78 2.73 0.56 -2.79
N THR A 79 2.48 0.18 -4.05
CA THR A 79 1.18 0.40 -4.71
C THR A 79 0.05 -0.21 -3.90
N PRO A 80 -0.88 0.61 -3.35
CA PRO A 80 -2.04 0.08 -2.65
C PRO A 80 -2.98 -0.63 -3.62
N LEU A 81 -3.59 -1.72 -3.17
CA LEU A 81 -4.59 -2.45 -3.94
C LEU A 81 -5.89 -2.55 -3.16
N TYR A 82 -7.00 -2.23 -3.83
CA TYR A 82 -8.33 -2.54 -3.33
C TYR A 82 -8.55 -4.04 -3.33
N LEU A 83 -9.00 -4.56 -2.19
CA LEU A 83 -9.48 -5.92 -2.05
C LEU A 83 -10.94 -6.02 -2.54
N ASN A 84 -11.46 -7.24 -2.68
CA ASN A 84 -12.87 -7.44 -2.99
C ASN A 84 -13.78 -7.34 -1.75
N LYS A 85 -13.21 -7.05 -0.57
CA LYS A 85 -13.90 -7.03 0.71
C LYS A 85 -13.74 -5.70 1.44
N ASP A 86 -14.84 -5.26 2.04
CA ASP A 86 -14.90 -4.24 3.08
C ASP A 86 -14.77 -4.94 4.44
N PHE A 87 -13.68 -4.69 5.17
CA PHE A 87 -13.38 -5.33 6.45
C PHE A 87 -13.90 -4.56 7.64
N ASP A 88 -13.99 -3.23 7.56
CA ASP A 88 -14.49 -2.39 8.66
C ASP A 88 -15.97 -2.00 8.51
N ASN A 89 -16.61 -2.39 7.40
CA ASN A 89 -18.01 -2.18 7.04
C ASN A 89 -18.39 -0.70 6.92
N ASP A 90 -17.47 0.15 6.44
CA ASP A 90 -17.72 1.57 6.23
C ASP A 90 -18.33 1.92 4.86
N GLY A 91 -18.57 0.90 4.01
CA GLY A 91 -19.21 0.98 2.72
C GLY A 91 -18.25 1.09 1.54
N LEU A 92 -16.93 1.00 1.78
CA LEU A 92 -15.91 0.95 0.74
C LEU A 92 -15.00 -0.27 0.96
N ASN A 93 -14.64 -0.98 -0.13
CA ASN A 93 -13.67 -2.06 -0.01
C ASN A 93 -12.29 -1.55 0.42
N ASP A 94 -11.62 -2.32 1.26
CA ASP A 94 -10.37 -1.92 1.91
C ASP A 94 -9.12 -2.19 1.08
N LEU A 95 -8.01 -1.63 1.53
CA LEU A 95 -6.72 -1.68 0.85
C LEU A 95 -5.79 -2.72 1.47
N VAL A 96 -4.99 -3.35 0.63
CA VAL A 96 -3.73 -3.95 1.02
C VAL A 96 -2.55 -3.15 0.45
N THR A 97 -1.50 -2.99 1.23
CA THR A 97 -0.22 -2.43 0.76
C THR A 97 0.96 -3.10 1.45
N ILE A 98 2.16 -2.91 0.90
CA ILE A 98 3.42 -3.25 1.55
C ILE A 98 3.99 -1.99 2.17
N HIS A 99 4.29 -2.05 3.46
CA HIS A 99 5.15 -1.12 4.17
C HIS A 99 6.52 -1.76 4.30
N GLY A 100 7.52 -1.26 3.56
CA GLY A 100 8.73 -2.02 3.27
C GLY A 100 9.88 -1.16 2.77
N GLY A 101 11.10 -1.67 2.99
CA GLY A 101 12.34 -1.01 2.58
C GLY A 101 12.65 0.22 3.42
N ASP A 102 13.85 0.27 3.98
CA ASP A 102 14.33 1.42 4.75
C ASP A 102 15.42 2.14 3.93
N PRO A 103 15.11 3.29 3.31
CA PRO A 103 16.04 3.99 2.43
C PRO A 103 17.25 4.55 3.17
N ILE A 104 17.27 4.51 4.50
CA ILE A 104 18.38 5.00 5.34
C ILE A 104 19.38 3.87 5.65
N ARG A 105 19.00 2.59 5.44
CA ARG A 105 19.86 1.44 5.76
C ARG A 105 20.91 1.22 4.68
N LYS A 106 22.13 0.94 5.11
CA LYS A 106 23.23 0.65 4.19
C LYS A 106 23.18 -0.80 3.74
N PRO A 107 23.69 -1.15 2.53
CA PRO A 107 23.73 -2.51 2.01
C PRO A 107 24.33 -3.60 2.93
N HIS A 108 25.12 -3.23 3.94
CA HIS A 108 25.77 -4.16 4.87
C HIS A 108 25.36 -3.97 6.34
N ASP A 109 24.31 -3.20 6.62
CA ASP A 109 23.79 -3.10 7.98
C ASP A 109 23.25 -4.45 8.45
N THR A 110 23.58 -4.81 9.69
CA THR A 110 23.22 -6.09 10.31
C THR A 110 21.77 -6.17 10.76
N VAL A 111 21.07 -5.03 10.82
CA VAL A 111 19.64 -4.94 11.18
C VAL A 111 18.87 -4.55 9.93
N ARG A 112 17.97 -5.45 9.51
CA ARG A 112 17.01 -5.24 8.43
C ARG A 112 15.61 -5.24 8.99
N LEU A 113 14.79 -4.31 8.52
CA LEU A 113 13.37 -4.26 8.87
C LEU A 113 12.62 -5.17 7.91
N ALA A 114 11.83 -6.09 8.47
CA ALA A 114 11.00 -6.96 7.66
C ALA A 114 9.94 -6.13 6.92
N GLY A 115 9.58 -6.54 5.71
CA GLY A 115 8.41 -6.02 5.04
C GLY A 115 7.14 -6.36 5.84
N GLU A 116 6.20 -5.43 5.86
CA GLU A 116 4.90 -5.61 6.47
C GLU A 116 3.82 -5.53 5.40
N VAL A 117 2.84 -6.42 5.49
CA VAL A 117 1.60 -6.39 4.71
C VAL A 117 0.55 -5.71 5.58
N LEU A 118 0.07 -4.55 5.14
CA LEU A 118 -0.90 -3.75 5.89
C LEU A 118 -2.27 -3.89 5.23
N LEU A 119 -3.29 -4.14 6.05
CA LEU A 119 -4.69 -3.96 5.72
C LEU A 119 -5.13 -2.59 6.25
N VAL A 120 -5.64 -1.73 5.37
CA VAL A 120 -5.96 -0.33 5.68
C VAL A 120 -7.36 0.01 5.17
N SER A 121 -8.14 0.73 5.98
CA SER A 121 -9.43 1.29 5.58
C SER A 121 -9.23 2.23 4.41
N ALA A 122 -9.85 1.92 3.26
CA ALA A 122 -9.69 2.74 2.07
C ALA A 122 -10.28 4.15 2.24
N LYS A 123 -11.33 4.25 3.06
CA LYS A 123 -12.08 5.49 3.26
C LYS A 123 -11.41 6.44 4.24
N THR A 124 -10.69 5.89 5.22
CA THR A 124 -10.17 6.68 6.34
C THR A 124 -8.64 6.65 6.48
N GLY A 125 -7.95 5.77 5.78
CA GLY A 125 -6.52 5.54 5.97
C GLY A 125 -6.18 4.81 7.29
N LYS A 126 -7.19 4.38 8.05
CA LYS A 126 -6.99 3.70 9.34
C LYS A 126 -6.41 2.31 9.13
N LEU A 127 -5.31 2.01 9.81
CA LEU A 127 -4.78 0.65 9.90
C LEU A 127 -5.80 -0.29 10.56
N LEU A 128 -6.14 -1.38 9.86
CA LEU A 128 -7.06 -2.42 10.34
C LEU A 128 -6.29 -3.65 10.85
N ASN A 129 -5.26 -4.08 10.11
CA ASN A 129 -4.45 -5.24 10.49
C ASN A 129 -3.04 -5.17 9.87
N VAL A 130 -2.12 -5.96 10.42
CA VAL A 130 -0.75 -6.09 9.93
C VAL A 130 -0.27 -7.52 10.01
N SER A 131 0.51 -7.92 9.02
CA SER A 131 1.30 -9.15 9.06
C SER A 131 2.71 -8.86 8.60
N ILE A 132 3.70 -9.55 9.18
CA ILE A 132 5.07 -9.51 8.69
C ILE A 132 5.19 -10.53 7.55
N VAL A 133 5.99 -10.23 6.53
CA VAL A 133 6.26 -11.20 5.45
C VAL A 133 6.87 -12.50 6.00
N PRO A 134 6.58 -13.68 5.39
CA PRO A 134 6.83 -14.98 6.04
C PRO A 134 8.30 -15.25 6.41
N ASP A 135 9.24 -14.83 5.56
CA ASP A 135 10.68 -14.98 5.77
C ASP A 135 11.32 -13.88 6.62
N LYS A 136 10.51 -12.89 7.04
CA LYS A 136 10.94 -11.69 7.78
C LYS A 136 12.03 -10.88 7.08
N MET A 137 12.12 -10.99 5.75
CA MET A 137 13.04 -10.19 4.95
C MET A 137 12.43 -8.85 4.57
N GLU A 138 13.25 -7.95 4.04
CA GLU A 138 12.77 -6.72 3.43
C GLU A 138 11.80 -7.03 2.27
N SER A 139 10.92 -6.08 1.96
CA SER A 139 10.14 -6.12 0.73
C SER A 139 10.19 -4.75 0.07
N TYR A 140 10.47 -4.76 -1.24
CA TYR A 140 10.41 -3.60 -2.11
C TYR A 140 9.35 -3.78 -3.21
N TYR A 141 8.40 -4.67 -2.98
CA TYR A 141 7.49 -5.18 -4.00
C TYR A 141 6.07 -4.64 -3.79
N SER A 142 5.43 -4.18 -4.87
CA SER A 142 3.99 -3.87 -4.82
C SER A 142 3.21 -5.18 -4.72
N PRO A 143 2.28 -5.33 -3.75
CA PRO A 143 1.49 -6.55 -3.66
C PRO A 143 0.69 -6.75 -4.96
N GLN A 144 0.32 -8.00 -5.27
CA GLN A 144 -0.57 -8.31 -6.40
C GLN A 144 -1.75 -9.14 -5.91
N LEU A 145 -2.95 -8.86 -6.41
CA LEU A 145 -4.13 -9.64 -6.08
C LEU A 145 -4.23 -10.85 -7.01
N LEU A 146 -4.37 -12.05 -6.45
CA LEU A 146 -4.65 -13.28 -7.17
C LEU A 146 -6.01 -13.83 -6.74
N GLN A 147 -6.99 -13.73 -7.63
CA GLN A 147 -8.31 -14.32 -7.43
C GLN A 147 -8.40 -15.65 -8.19
N ARG A 148 -8.53 -16.77 -7.46
CA ARG A 148 -8.71 -18.11 -8.04
C ARG A 148 -10.19 -18.47 -8.20
N SER A 149 -11.04 -17.98 -7.30
CA SER A 149 -12.50 -18.15 -7.35
C SER A 149 -13.19 -16.99 -6.60
N ALA A 150 -14.52 -17.03 -6.46
CA ALA A 150 -15.24 -16.01 -5.67
C ALA A 150 -14.86 -16.06 -4.18
N GLU A 151 -14.49 -17.23 -3.68
CA GLU A 151 -14.15 -17.47 -2.28
C GLU A 151 -12.64 -17.62 -2.03
N GLU A 152 -11.82 -17.67 -3.08
CA GLU A 152 -10.36 -17.84 -2.97
C GLU A 152 -9.63 -16.63 -3.55
N GLU A 153 -9.15 -15.79 -2.64
CA GLU A 153 -8.42 -14.56 -2.93
C GLU A 153 -7.11 -14.54 -2.14
N TYR A 154 -6.01 -14.27 -2.83
CA TYR A 154 -4.67 -14.24 -2.26
C TYR A 154 -3.98 -12.93 -2.59
N ILE A 155 -3.10 -12.49 -1.70
CA ILE A 155 -2.14 -11.40 -1.93
C ILE A 155 -0.79 -12.03 -2.22
N LEU A 156 -0.27 -11.81 -3.42
CA LEU A 156 1.09 -12.18 -3.77
C LEU A 156 2.05 -11.11 -3.27
N VAL A 157 3.06 -11.52 -2.50
CA VAL A 157 4.07 -10.65 -1.90
C VAL A 157 5.46 -11.19 -2.24
N GLY A 158 6.28 -10.33 -2.86
CA GLY A 158 7.70 -10.57 -3.04
C GLY A 158 8.51 -10.03 -1.88
N THR A 159 9.55 -10.75 -1.46
CA THR A 159 10.53 -10.31 -0.47
C THR A 159 11.92 -10.31 -1.10
N GLY A 160 12.90 -9.77 -0.36
CA GLY A 160 14.27 -9.61 -0.81
C GLY A 160 14.71 -8.16 -0.75
N GLY A 161 16.02 -7.97 -0.67
CA GLY A 161 16.64 -6.65 -0.54
C GLY A 161 17.56 -6.36 -1.72
N GLU A 162 18.21 -5.20 -1.68
CA GLU A 162 19.12 -4.76 -2.74
C GLU A 162 20.31 -5.71 -2.96
N THR A 163 20.69 -6.49 -1.93
CA THR A 163 21.91 -7.31 -1.92
C THR A 163 21.69 -8.78 -1.52
N HIS A 164 20.44 -9.18 -1.29
CA HIS A 164 20.11 -10.57 -0.96
C HIS A 164 18.80 -10.98 -1.60
N GLY A 165 18.69 -12.28 -1.91
CA GLY A 165 17.45 -12.85 -2.41
C GLY A 165 16.32 -12.79 -1.38
N GLY A 166 15.13 -13.10 -1.86
CA GLY A 166 13.95 -13.38 -1.04
C GLY A 166 13.09 -14.43 -1.72
N GLY A 167 11.81 -14.44 -1.41
CA GLY A 167 10.82 -15.37 -1.94
C GLY A 167 9.61 -14.66 -2.53
N LEU A 168 8.74 -15.45 -3.17
CA LEU A 168 7.40 -15.04 -3.58
C LEU A 168 6.39 -15.86 -2.79
N TYR A 169 5.49 -15.19 -2.10
CA TYR A 169 4.51 -15.80 -1.20
C TYR A 169 3.10 -15.46 -1.64
N ALA A 170 2.17 -16.41 -1.48
CA ALA A 170 0.74 -16.16 -1.62
C ALA A 170 0.09 -16.19 -0.22
N LEU A 171 -0.47 -15.06 0.20
CA LEU A 171 -1.11 -14.90 1.50
C LEU A 171 -2.63 -14.91 1.32
N ASP A 172 -3.34 -15.83 1.97
CA ASP A 172 -4.80 -15.87 1.92
C ASP A 172 -5.38 -14.61 2.57
N VAL A 173 -6.24 -13.88 1.84
CA VAL A 173 -6.89 -12.65 2.33
C VAL A 173 -7.75 -12.92 3.57
N LYS A 174 -8.30 -14.14 3.72
CA LYS A 174 -9.08 -14.52 4.89
C LYS A 174 -8.28 -14.45 6.18
N CYS A 175 -6.96 -14.69 6.13
CA CYS A 175 -6.07 -14.60 7.28
C CYS A 175 -5.95 -13.17 7.86
N PHE A 176 -6.43 -12.15 7.14
CA PHE A 176 -6.50 -10.78 7.66
C PHE A 176 -7.82 -10.49 8.40
N SER A 177 -8.87 -11.31 8.20
CA SER A 177 -10.19 -11.15 8.84
C SER A 177 -10.33 -11.88 10.17
N ILE A 178 -9.41 -12.80 10.47
CA ILE A 178 -9.37 -13.62 11.67
C ILE A 178 -7.91 -13.61 12.13
N GLN A 179 -7.63 -13.55 13.43
CA GLN A 179 -6.27 -13.81 13.97
C GLN A 179 -5.83 -15.22 13.55
N CYS A 180 -5.33 -15.38 12.33
CA CYS A 180 -4.74 -16.62 11.87
C CYS A 180 -3.35 -16.70 12.49
N SER A 181 -3.20 -17.61 13.45
CA SER A 181 -1.91 -18.04 13.97
C SER A 181 -1.11 -18.67 12.83
N SER A 182 -0.22 -17.88 12.24
CA SER A 182 0.79 -18.21 11.23
C SER A 182 0.26 -18.79 9.90
N PRO A 183 0.76 -18.30 8.74
CA PRO A 183 0.44 -18.91 7.45
C PRO A 183 1.02 -20.33 7.39
N VAL A 184 0.21 -21.28 6.93
CA VAL A 184 0.71 -22.59 6.49
C VAL A 184 1.50 -22.33 5.21
N LEU A 185 2.82 -22.48 5.31
CA LEU A 185 3.71 -22.50 4.16
C LEU A 185 3.52 -23.84 3.45
N GLU A 186 2.86 -23.85 2.31
CA GLU A 186 3.10 -24.91 1.32
C GLU A 186 4.30 -24.45 0.48
N GLU A 187 5.46 -25.03 0.78
CA GLU A 187 6.62 -25.02 -0.11
C GLU A 187 6.39 -26.08 -1.21
N GLU A 188 6.39 -25.68 -2.48
CA GLU A 188 6.68 -26.58 -3.61
C GLU A 188 8.16 -26.46 -4.01
#